data_AF-A0A2U3L2P1-F1
#
_entry.id   AF-A0A2U3L2P1-F1
#
_cell.length_a   1.000
_cell.length_b   1.000
_cell.length_c   1.000
_cell.angle_alpha   90.00
_cell.angle_beta   90.00
_cell.angle_gamma   90.00
#
_symmetry.space_group_name_H-M   'P 1'
#
loop_
_entity.id
_entity.type
_entity.pdbx_description
1 polymer ?
#
loop_
_entity_poly.entity_id
_entity_poly.type
_entity_poly.pdbx_seq_one_letter_code
_entity_poly.pdbx_strand_id
1 'polypeptide(L)'
;MNLELKTNMKINITQRALEFLQKAKKIELYIERLVVTQCCIPLSTPPTVRKGRPNKPEDFHMYAVDNITVYYDRNLIWKRELTIDTQRFGIFKELIISDWVIKY
;
A
#
# COMPACT_ATOMS: atom_id res chain seq x y z
N MET A 1 -27.90 9.52 13.46
CA MET A 1 -27.01 8.49 14.05
C MET A 1 -25.65 8.73 13.42
N ASN A 2 -24.76 9.36 14.17
CA ASN A 2 -23.52 9.95 13.66
C ASN A 2 -22.37 9.04 14.09
N LEU A 3 -21.79 8.29 13.15
CA LEU A 3 -20.49 7.67 13.31
C LEU A 3 -19.86 7.48 11.92
N GLU A 4 -19.72 8.57 11.18
CA GLU A 4 -18.67 8.65 10.17
C GLU A 4 -17.33 8.65 10.91
N LEU A 5 -16.89 7.46 11.36
CA LEU A 5 -15.47 7.19 11.45
C LEU A 5 -14.97 7.20 10.00
N LYS A 6 -14.79 8.40 9.43
CA LYS A 6 -13.80 8.62 8.39
C LYS A 6 -12.50 8.17 9.03
N THR A 7 -12.19 6.91 8.84
CA THR A 7 -10.96 6.30 9.25
C THR A 7 -9.87 7.00 8.42
N ASN A 8 -9.40 8.13 8.92
CA ASN A 8 -8.37 8.94 8.29
C ASN A 8 -7.05 8.19 8.44
N MET A 9 -6.83 7.23 7.55
CA MET A 9 -5.53 6.63 7.35
C MET A 9 -4.59 7.71 6.83
N LYS A 10 -3.49 7.95 7.54
CA LYS A 10 -2.41 8.77 7.02
C LYS A 10 -1.50 7.90 6.15
N ILE A 11 -1.41 8.22 4.87
CA ILE A 11 -0.54 7.52 3.93
C ILE A 11 0.55 8.51 3.55
N ASN A 12 1.80 8.17 3.82
CA ASN A 12 2.95 8.94 3.36
C ASN A 12 3.58 8.23 2.16
N ILE A 13 3.89 8.96 1.09
CA ILE A 13 4.65 8.42 -0.06
C ILE A 13 6.01 9.10 -0.05
N THR A 14 7.10 8.33 0.04
CA THR A 14 8.43 8.94 0.03
C THR A 14 8.74 9.58 -1.33
N GLN A 15 9.63 10.57 -1.34
CA GLN A 15 10.11 11.17 -2.59
C GLN A 15 10.67 10.14 -3.57
N ARG A 16 11.35 9.10 -3.06
CA ARG A 16 11.90 8.01 -3.88
C ARG A 16 10.79 7.17 -4.53
N ALA A 17 9.71 6.91 -3.79
CA ALA A 17 8.53 6.23 -4.33
C ALA A 17 7.78 7.09 -5.37
N LEU A 18 7.63 8.39 -5.13
CA LEU A 18 7.07 9.32 -6.10
C LEU A 18 7.87 9.34 -7.40
N GLU A 19 9.20 9.49 -7.32
CA GLU A 19 10.08 9.45 -8.49
C GLU A 19 9.99 8.13 -9.25
N PHE A 20 9.86 7.01 -8.53
CA PHE A 20 9.72 5.69 -9.13
C PHE A 20 8.39 5.54 -9.89
N LEU A 21 7.29 6.04 -9.32
CA LEU A 21 5.97 6.08 -9.96
C LEU A 21 5.95 7.00 -11.18
N GLN A 22 6.55 8.19 -11.06
CA GLN A 22 6.67 9.17 -12.14
C GLN A 22 7.47 8.63 -13.32
N LYS A 23 8.63 8.00 -13.07
CA LYS A 23 9.43 7.33 -14.12
C LYS A 23 8.64 6.24 -14.83
N ALA A 24 7.75 5.54 -14.12
CA ALA A 24 6.86 4.54 -14.69
C ALA A 24 5.59 5.13 -15.35
N LYS A 25 5.39 6.45 -15.29
CA LYS A 25 4.17 7.15 -15.73
C LYS A 25 2.90 6.57 -15.08
N LYS A 26 2.97 6.27 -13.78
CA LYS A 26 1.85 5.74 -13.00
C LYS A 26 1.42 6.75 -11.95
N ILE A 27 0.12 7.03 -11.92
CA ILE A 27 -0.55 7.89 -10.93
C ILE A 27 -1.45 7.10 -9.99
N GLU A 28 -1.38 5.77 -10.08
CA GLU A 28 -2.19 4.84 -9.30
C GLU A 28 -1.28 3.75 -8.74
N LEU A 29 -1.59 3.27 -7.54
CA LEU A 29 -0.99 2.10 -6.93
C LEU A 29 -2.00 1.40 -6.01
N TYR A 30 -1.76 0.14 -5.73
CA TYR A 30 -2.58 -0.63 -4.81
C TYR A 30 -1.76 -1.44 -3.82
N ILE A 31 -2.29 -1.55 -2.61
CA ILE A 31 -1.75 -2.28 -1.48
C ILE A 31 -2.68 -3.47 -1.23
N GLU A 32 -2.17 -4.67 -1.42
CA GLU A 32 -2.94 -5.91 -1.26
C GLU A 32 -2.24 -6.87 -0.31
N ARG A 33 -3.03 -7.74 0.34
CA ARG A 33 -2.46 -8.80 1.17
C ARG A 33 -1.56 -9.69 0.32
N LEU A 34 -0.36 -9.98 0.83
CA LEU A 34 0.46 -11.03 0.23
C LEU A 34 -0.20 -12.39 0.51
N VAL A 35 -0.83 -12.99 -0.51
CA VAL A 35 -1.37 -14.34 -0.44
C VAL A 35 -0.30 -15.30 -0.95
N VAL A 36 0.39 -15.97 -0.04
CA VAL A 36 1.27 -17.09 -0.41
C VAL A 36 0.63 -18.36 0.14
N THR A 37 0.59 -19.39 -0.70
CA THR A 37 -0.05 -20.68 -0.42
C THR A 37 0.76 -21.58 0.52
N GLN A 38 1.86 -21.08 1.11
CA GLN A 38 2.72 -21.86 2.00
C GLN A 38 2.40 -21.57 3.47
N CYS A 39 2.23 -22.64 4.25
CA CYS A 39 1.68 -22.68 5.62
C CYS A 39 2.46 -21.87 6.69
N CYS A 40 3.61 -21.29 6.36
CA CYS A 40 4.58 -20.77 7.32
C CYS A 40 4.89 -19.28 7.15
N ILE A 41 3.89 -18.47 6.74
CA ILE A 41 4.06 -17.02 6.68
C ILE A 41 3.68 -16.40 8.02
N PRO A 42 4.61 -15.72 8.70
CA PRO A 42 4.27 -15.00 9.90
C PRO A 42 3.24 -13.91 9.56
N LEU A 43 2.22 -13.74 10.40
CA LEU A 43 1.19 -12.70 10.25
C LEU A 43 1.78 -11.29 10.02
N SER A 44 3.01 -11.06 10.46
CA SER A 44 3.77 -9.81 10.30
C SER A 44 4.30 -9.52 8.89
N THR A 45 4.09 -10.39 7.91
CA THR A 45 4.57 -10.14 6.55
C THR A 45 3.90 -8.89 5.95
N PRO A 46 4.68 -7.95 5.39
CA PRO A 46 4.13 -6.74 4.79
C PRO A 46 3.23 -7.07 3.59
N PRO A 47 2.20 -6.25 3.35
CA PRO A 47 1.41 -6.34 2.14
C PRO A 47 2.27 -6.01 0.92
N THR A 48 1.81 -6.47 -0.25
CA THR A 48 2.46 -6.13 -1.52
C THR A 48 1.97 -4.77 -1.99
N VAL A 49 2.88 -3.94 -2.52
CA VAL A 49 2.54 -2.66 -3.15
C VAL A 49 2.81 -2.74 -4.65
N ARG A 50 1.77 -2.57 -5.46
CA ARG A 50 1.83 -2.70 -6.92
C ARG A 50 1.42 -1.41 -7.61
N LYS A 51 2.01 -1.18 -8.79
CA LYS A 51 1.73 0.00 -9.61
C LYS A 51 0.45 -0.22 -10.44
N GLY A 52 -0.34 0.82 -10.58
CA GLY A 52 -1.56 0.85 -11.38
C GLY A 52 -2.83 0.66 -10.56
N ARG A 53 -3.91 0.34 -11.27
CA ARG A 53 -5.23 0.09 -10.71
C ARG A 53 -5.41 -1.42 -10.47
N PRO A 54 -5.99 -1.85 -9.33
CA PRO A 54 -6.29 -3.27 -9.10
C PRO A 54 -7.40 -3.73 -10.06
N ASN A 55 -7.47 -5.05 -10.31
CA ASN A 55 -8.47 -5.64 -11.20
C ASN A 55 -9.92 -5.44 -10.71
N LYS A 56 -10.11 -5.41 -9.38
CA LYS A 56 -11.41 -5.20 -8.72
C LYS A 56 -11.32 -4.02 -7.73
N PRO A 57 -11.35 -2.76 -8.21
CA PRO A 57 -11.21 -1.58 -7.36
C PRO A 57 -12.27 -1.46 -6.25
N GLU A 58 -13.43 -2.07 -6.43
CA GLU A 58 -14.52 -2.16 -5.47
C GLU A 58 -14.13 -2.86 -4.16
N ASP A 59 -13.14 -3.77 -4.20
CA ASP A 59 -12.63 -4.50 -3.03
C ASP A 59 -11.64 -3.67 -2.20
N PHE A 60 -11.39 -2.41 -2.59
CA PHE A 60 -10.41 -1.52 -1.99
C PHE A 60 -11.08 -0.26 -1.41
N HIS A 61 -10.44 0.32 -0.40
CA HIS A 61 -10.63 1.71 0.00
C HIS A 61 -9.74 2.59 -0.87
N MET A 62 -10.25 3.73 -1.33
CA MET A 62 -9.52 4.63 -2.21
C MET A 62 -9.09 5.90 -1.46
N TYR A 63 -7.82 6.25 -1.56
CA TYR A 63 -7.25 7.47 -0.99
C TYR A 63 -6.55 8.28 -2.08
N ALA A 64 -6.71 9.60 -2.03
CA ALA A 64 -5.95 10.53 -2.87
C ALA A 64 -4.83 11.14 -2.02
N VAL A 65 -3.57 10.91 -2.42
CA VAL A 65 -2.37 11.31 -1.67
C VAL A 65 -1.35 11.82 -2.67
N ASP A 66 -0.89 13.06 -2.56
CA ASP A 66 0.14 13.63 -3.43
C ASP A 66 -0.12 13.45 -4.95
N ASN A 67 -1.38 13.61 -5.39
CA ASN A 67 -1.86 13.33 -6.76
C ASN A 67 -1.72 11.87 -7.22
N ILE A 68 -1.49 10.95 -6.29
CA ILE A 68 -1.51 9.51 -6.50
C ILE A 68 -2.80 8.93 -5.91
N THR A 69 -3.46 8.07 -6.67
CA THR A 69 -4.58 7.27 -6.17
C THR A 69 -4.03 5.99 -5.53
N VAL A 70 -4.27 5.82 -4.24
CA VAL A 70 -3.86 4.64 -3.47
C VAL A 70 -5.10 3.80 -3.17
N TYR A 71 -5.11 2.58 -3.71
CA TYR A 71 -6.12 1.57 -3.40
C TYR A 71 -5.61 0.69 -2.27
N TYR A 72 -6.35 0.58 -1.17
CA TYR A 72 -6.00 -0.21 0.00
C TYR A 72 -7.01 -1.34 0.20
N ASP A 73 -6.57 -2.59 0.17
CA ASP A 73 -7.43 -3.77 0.28
C ASP A 73 -8.28 -3.72 1.56
N ARG A 74 -9.62 -3.83 1.41
CA ARG A 74 -10.57 -3.76 2.53
C ARG A 74 -10.37 -4.88 3.56
N ASN A 75 -9.74 -5.98 3.16
CA ASN A 75 -9.46 -7.12 4.02
C ASN A 75 -8.08 -7.04 4.68
N LEU A 76 -7.29 -5.98 4.41
CA LEU A 76 -5.99 -5.79 5.03
C LEU A 76 -6.13 -5.16 6.43
N ILE A 77 -5.19 -5.48 7.33
CA ILE A 77 -5.21 -4.95 8.70
C ILE A 77 -5.08 -3.44 8.68
N TRP A 78 -6.14 -2.76 9.14
CA TRP A 78 -6.17 -1.30 9.20
C TRP A 78 -5.01 -0.73 10.02
N LYS A 79 -4.31 0.27 9.47
CA LYS A 79 -3.29 1.05 10.18
C LYS A 79 -3.68 2.52 10.22
N ARG A 80 -3.34 3.21 11.32
CA ARG A 80 -3.55 4.67 11.43
C ARG A 80 -2.63 5.45 10.50
N GLU A 81 -1.40 4.97 10.34
CA GLU A 81 -0.39 5.55 9.48
C GLU A 81 0.38 4.43 8.77
N LEU A 82 0.75 4.67 7.51
CA LEU A 82 1.71 3.85 6.78
C LEU A 82 2.57 4.71 5.85
N THR A 83 3.71 4.14 5.44
CA THR A 83 4.68 4.78 4.56
C THR A 83 4.99 3.89 3.37
N ILE A 84 4.65 4.35 2.17
CA ILE A 84 5.02 3.72 0.91
C ILE A 84 6.41 4.23 0.52
N ASP A 85 7.37 3.32 0.41
CA ASP A 85 8.73 3.61 -0.01
C ASP A 85 9.15 2.71 -1.19
N THR A 86 10.39 2.85 -1.63
CA THR A 86 11.00 2.00 -2.65
C THR A 86 12.19 1.24 -2.10
N GLN A 87 12.22 -0.05 -2.38
CA GLN A 87 13.35 -0.91 -2.10
C GLN A 87 14.07 -1.29 -3.40
N ARG A 88 15.40 -1.38 -3.33
CA ARG A 88 16.24 -1.75 -4.48
C ARG A 88 16.86 -3.12 -4.23
N PHE A 89 16.64 -4.04 -5.16
CA PHE A 89 17.26 -5.37 -5.19
C PHE A 89 18.09 -5.50 -6.46
N GLY A 90 19.36 -5.09 -6.38
CA GLY A 90 20.26 -5.02 -7.53
C GLY A 90 19.76 -4.05 -8.60
N ILE A 91 19.40 -4.57 -9.78
CA ILE A 91 18.82 -3.80 -10.88
C ILE A 91 17.30 -3.58 -10.72
N PHE A 92 16.64 -4.38 -9.88
CA PHE A 92 15.21 -4.29 -9.64
C PHE A 92 14.89 -3.26 -8.57
N LYS A 93 13.76 -2.57 -8.75
CA LYS A 93 13.18 -1.66 -7.77
C LYS A 93 11.71 -1.98 -7.61
N GLU A 94 11.23 -1.98 -6.38
CA GLU A 94 9.84 -2.23 -6.04
C GLU A 94 9.32 -1.25 -5.00
N LEU A 95 8.00 -1.13 -4.93
CA LEU A 95 7.32 -0.37 -3.87
C LEU A 95 7.11 -1.30 -2.66
N ILE A 96 7.31 -0.77 -1.46
CA ILE A 96 7.14 -1.49 -0.20
C ILE A 96 6.41 -0.62 0.82
N ILE A 97 5.88 -1.25 1.87
CA ILE A 97 5.48 -0.54 3.09
C ILE A 97 6.63 -0.62 4.09
N SER A 98 7.30 0.50 4.37
CA SER A 98 8.55 0.52 5.15
C SER A 98 8.33 0.47 6.67
N ASP A 99 7.14 0.81 7.15
CA ASP A 99 6.75 0.87 8.55
C ASP A 99 5.72 -0.22 8.93
N TRP A 100 5.78 -1.36 8.22
CA TRP A 100 4.89 -2.49 8.48
C TRP A 100 5.29 -3.28 9.73
N VAL A 101 4.92 -2.77 10.90
CA VAL A 101 4.97 -3.50 12.17
C VAL A 101 3.55 -3.82 12.65
N ILE A 102 3.27 -5.08 12.97
CA ILE A 102 2.05 -5.49 13.67
C ILE A 102 2.36 -5.50 15.16
N LYS A 103 1.70 -4.63 15.92
CA LYS A 103 1.73 -4.65 17.39
C LYS A 103 0.51 -5.45 17.86
N TYR A 104 0.75 -6.47 18.68
CA TYR A 104 -0.29 -7.25 19.36
C TYR A 104 -0.70 -6.57 20.65
#